data_AF-A0A9E3DF06-F1
#
_entry.id   AF-A0A9E3DF06-F1
#
_cell.length_a   1.000
_cell.length_b   1.000
_cell.length_c   1.000
_cell.angle_alpha   90.00
_cell.angle_beta   90.00
_cell.angle_gamma   90.00
#
_symmetry.space_group_name_H-M   'P 1'
#
loop_
_entity.id
_entity.type
_entity.pdbx_description
1 polymer ?
#
loop_
_entity_poly.entity_id
_entity_poly.type
_entity_poly.pdbx_seq_one_letter_code
_entity_poly.pdbx_strand_id
1 'polypeptide(L)'
;MRNSWCYAAVLAVGMFIVGCGMQPGTTLVKYSKGSGTTTTTAPHDAMYALYSTDDATPIVKYPLKAGDKIGFTENADGTVTAVAGTNQKDIQTSMLAHTYYWKEQK
;
A
#
# COMPACT_ATOMS: atom_id res chain seq x y z
N MET A 1 -43.64 42.02 2.63
CA MET A 1 -43.49 41.85 4.09
C MET A 1 -44.46 40.77 4.57
N ARG A 2 -43.97 39.55 4.81
CA ARG A 2 -44.56 38.58 5.76
C ARG A 2 -43.52 37.50 6.02
N ASN A 3 -42.97 37.53 7.21
CA ASN A 3 -41.89 36.69 7.70
C ASN A 3 -42.51 35.64 8.64
N SER A 4 -42.12 34.37 8.52
CA SER A 4 -42.26 33.26 9.50
C SER A 4 -42.15 31.92 8.76
N TRP A 5 -41.57 30.83 9.24
CA TRP A 5 -40.66 30.51 10.35
C TRP A 5 -40.48 28.97 10.25
N CYS A 6 -39.30 28.46 10.60
CA CYS A 6 -39.01 27.11 11.13
C CYS A 6 -38.98 25.87 10.21
N TYR A 7 -37.74 25.46 9.92
CA TYR A 7 -37.13 24.15 10.24
C TYR A 7 -37.90 22.85 9.97
N ALA A 8 -37.36 22.05 9.03
CA ALA A 8 -37.22 20.58 9.06
C ALA A 8 -36.69 20.16 7.68
N ALA A 9 -35.75 19.25 7.45
CA ALA A 9 -34.91 18.39 8.26
C ALA A 9 -33.82 17.88 7.27
N VAL A 10 -32.54 17.87 7.67
CA VAL A 10 -31.81 16.63 7.99
C VAL A 10 -31.35 15.81 6.77
N LEU A 11 -30.04 15.88 6.54
CA LEU A 11 -29.13 14.76 6.22
C LEU A 11 -29.57 13.72 5.17
N ALA A 12 -28.90 13.74 4.03
CA ALA A 12 -28.50 12.52 3.31
C ALA A 12 -27.04 12.66 2.87
N VAL A 13 -26.15 12.67 3.87
CA VAL A 13 -24.73 12.37 3.70
C VAL A 13 -24.60 10.85 3.53
N GLY A 14 -23.85 10.43 2.52
CA GLY A 14 -23.12 9.18 2.56
C GLY A 14 -23.75 8.03 1.78
N MET A 15 -23.18 7.74 0.62
CA MET A 15 -22.88 6.37 0.19
C MET A 15 -21.84 6.42 -0.95
N PHE A 16 -20.61 6.84 -0.61
CA PHE A 16 -19.42 6.41 -1.36
C PHE A 16 -19.09 4.99 -0.88
N ILE A 17 -19.80 3.98 -1.39
CA ILE A 17 -19.38 2.59 -1.25
C ILE A 17 -18.49 2.27 -2.45
N VAL A 18 -17.24 2.74 -2.40
CA VAL A 18 -16.15 2.15 -3.19
C VAL A 18 -15.75 0.84 -2.50
N GLY A 19 -16.58 -0.18 -2.70
CA GLY A 19 -16.25 -1.55 -2.34
C GLY A 19 -15.21 -2.08 -3.31
N CYS A 20 -13.93 -1.81 -3.06
CA CYS A 20 -12.84 -2.52 -3.73
C CYS A 20 -12.68 -3.88 -3.03
N GLY A 21 -12.91 -4.94 -3.79
CA GLY A 21 -12.95 -6.32 -3.31
C GLY A 21 -11.78 -6.71 -2.41
N MET A 22 -12.11 -7.10 -1.19
CA MET A 22 -11.19 -7.60 -0.17
C MET A 22 -10.81 -9.04 -0.49
N GLN A 23 -9.70 -9.23 -1.20
CA GLN A 23 -9.04 -10.53 -1.36
C GLN A 23 -8.29 -10.87 -0.05
N PRO A 24 -8.30 -12.14 0.43
CA PRO A 24 -7.56 -12.50 1.63
C PRO A 24 -6.04 -12.32 1.43
N GLY A 25 -5.50 -11.31 2.10
CA GLY A 25 -4.11 -10.86 2.00
C GLY A 25 -3.98 -9.77 0.94
N THR A 26 -4.29 -8.54 1.33
CA THR A 26 -4.26 -7.38 0.43
C THR A 26 -2.83 -7.09 0.00
N THR A 27 -2.55 -7.21 -1.29
CA THR A 27 -1.34 -6.64 -1.86
C THR A 27 -1.41 -5.13 -1.68
N LEU A 28 -0.51 -4.58 -0.87
CA LEU A 28 -0.59 -3.20 -0.45
C LEU A 28 0.06 -2.27 -1.47
N VAL A 29 1.27 -2.63 -1.92
CA VAL A 29 2.01 -1.90 -2.94
C VAL A 29 2.72 -2.91 -3.83
N LYS A 30 2.66 -2.66 -5.13
CA LYS A 30 3.32 -3.44 -6.18
C LYS A 30 4.29 -2.54 -6.93
N TYR A 31 5.47 -3.07 -7.21
CA TYR A 31 6.46 -2.46 -8.07
C TYR A 31 6.73 -3.36 -9.26
N SER A 32 6.70 -2.78 -10.45
CA SER A 32 7.17 -3.41 -11.68
C SER A 32 8.17 -2.46 -12.35
N LYS A 33 9.17 -3.02 -13.03
CA LYS A 33 10.13 -2.20 -13.77
C LYS A 33 9.40 -1.29 -14.76
N GLY A 34 9.65 0.01 -14.68
CA GLY A 34 9.01 1.02 -15.53
C GLY A 34 7.67 1.57 -15.03
N SER A 35 7.08 1.04 -13.94
CA SER A 35 5.87 1.60 -13.33
C SER A 35 6.13 2.80 -12.42
N GLY A 36 7.41 3.13 -12.18
CA GLY A 36 7.83 4.05 -11.14
C GLY A 36 7.80 3.40 -9.74
N THR A 37 8.50 4.02 -8.80
CA THR A 37 8.47 3.62 -7.39
C THR A 37 7.35 4.35 -6.66
N THR A 38 6.72 3.68 -5.71
CA THR A 38 5.59 4.22 -4.94
C THR A 38 5.69 3.77 -3.50
N THR A 39 5.35 4.68 -2.60
CA THR A 39 5.21 4.41 -1.18
C THR A 39 3.81 4.75 -0.72
N THR A 40 3.33 4.00 0.28
CA THR A 40 2.08 4.23 0.99
C THR A 40 2.33 4.06 2.49
N THR A 41 1.27 4.05 3.29
CA THR A 41 1.31 3.73 4.72
C THR A 41 0.63 2.40 5.00
N ALA A 42 1.13 1.66 5.98
CA ALA A 42 0.49 0.45 6.49
C ALA A 42 -0.89 0.80 7.07
N PRO A 43 -1.99 0.15 6.63
CA PRO A 43 -3.34 0.48 7.08
C PRO A 43 -3.58 0.11 8.55
N HIS A 44 -2.93 -0.96 9.03
CA HIS A 44 -3.06 -1.46 10.39
C HIS A 44 -1.81 -2.21 10.83
N ASP A 45 -1.72 -2.42 12.15
CA ASP A 45 -0.65 -3.15 12.81
C ASP A 45 -0.66 -4.61 12.34
N ALA A 46 0.36 -5.02 11.59
CA ALA A 46 0.47 -6.37 11.03
C ALA A 46 1.90 -6.70 10.61
N MET A 47 2.12 -7.97 10.29
CA MET A 47 3.33 -8.40 9.59
C MET A 47 3.15 -8.18 8.08
N TYR A 48 4.09 -7.50 7.44
CA TYR A 48 4.09 -7.32 5.99
C TYR A 48 5.28 -8.06 5.40
N ALA A 49 5.04 -8.80 4.32
CA ALA A 49 6.04 -9.60 3.65
C ALA A 49 6.25 -9.11 2.22
N LEU A 50 7.52 -9.06 1.82
CA LEU A 50 7.94 -8.73 0.47
C LEU A 50 8.08 -10.01 -0.34
N TYR A 51 7.49 -10.03 -1.53
CA TYR A 51 7.58 -11.14 -2.47
C TYR A 51 8.11 -10.66 -3.81
N SER A 52 8.75 -11.58 -4.54
CA SER A 52 8.86 -11.50 -6.00
C SER A 52 7.68 -12.23 -6.62
N THR A 53 7.28 -11.88 -7.84
CA THR A 53 6.33 -12.70 -8.62
C THR A 53 6.88 -14.06 -9.00
N ASP A 54 8.20 -14.21 -8.95
CA ASP A 54 8.89 -15.40 -9.46
C ASP A 54 9.13 -16.45 -8.37
N ASP A 55 8.84 -16.11 -7.09
CA ASP A 55 9.01 -16.99 -5.94
C ASP A 55 7.84 -16.82 -4.97
N ALA A 56 7.29 -17.94 -4.50
CA ALA A 56 6.25 -17.97 -3.47
C ALA A 56 6.83 -17.73 -2.06
N THR A 57 8.14 -17.74 -1.91
CA THR A 57 8.86 -17.52 -0.66
C THR A 57 9.02 -16.01 -0.41
N PRO A 58 8.67 -15.52 0.79
CA PRO A 58 8.88 -14.12 1.12
C PRO A 58 10.38 -13.83 1.25
N ILE A 59 10.82 -12.76 0.62
CA ILE A 59 12.21 -12.26 0.67
C ILE A 59 12.51 -11.76 2.08
N VAL A 60 11.57 -11.00 2.65
CA VAL A 60 11.64 -10.46 4.02
C VAL A 60 10.23 -10.34 4.60
N LYS A 61 10.15 -10.31 5.94
CA LYS A 61 8.94 -10.00 6.69
C LYS A 61 9.26 -8.98 7.76
N TYR A 62 8.45 -7.93 7.88
CA TYR A 62 8.64 -6.89 8.89
C TYR A 62 7.33 -6.60 9.63
N PRO A 63 7.39 -6.43 10.97
CA PRO A 63 6.27 -5.89 11.72
C PRO A 63 6.15 -4.40 11.44
N LEU A 64 4.95 -3.95 11.08
CA LEU A 64 4.65 -2.53 10.91
C LEU A 64 3.44 -2.14 11.74
N LYS A 65 3.42 -0.88 12.16
CA LYS A 65 2.27 -0.22 12.77
C LYS A 65 1.46 0.53 11.73
N ALA A 66 0.19 0.75 12.03
CA ALA A 66 -0.68 1.63 11.26
C ALA A 66 -0.01 3.00 11.07
N GLY A 67 0.06 3.47 9.82
CA GLY A 67 0.72 4.71 9.46
C GLY A 67 2.20 4.57 9.08
N ASP A 68 2.85 3.43 9.32
CA ASP A 68 4.25 3.23 8.93
C ASP A 68 4.41 3.22 7.41
N LYS A 69 5.46 3.86 6.91
CA LYS A 69 5.74 3.90 5.47
C LYS A 69 6.04 2.51 4.93
N ILE A 70 5.46 2.14 3.79
CA ILE A 70 5.72 0.88 3.12
C ILE A 70 5.65 1.05 1.60
N GLY A 71 6.57 0.42 0.88
CA GLY A 71 6.57 0.44 -0.58
C GLY A 71 7.95 0.30 -1.17
N PHE A 72 8.24 1.08 -2.21
CA PHE A 72 9.49 1.06 -2.95
C PHE A 72 9.98 2.48 -3.20
N THR A 73 11.29 2.65 -3.18
CA THR A 73 11.97 3.91 -3.51
C THR A 73 13.13 3.62 -4.45
N GLU A 74 13.38 4.52 -5.39
CA GLU A 74 14.54 4.45 -6.27
C GLU A 74 15.65 5.35 -5.72
N ASN A 75 16.85 4.80 -5.63
CA ASN A 75 18.04 5.52 -5.19
C ASN A 75 18.69 6.24 -6.37
N ALA A 76 19.59 7.17 -6.09
CA ALA A 76 20.30 7.94 -7.11
C ALA A 76 21.19 7.09 -8.04
N ASP A 77 21.57 5.87 -7.60
CA ASP A 77 22.33 4.90 -8.38
C ASP A 77 21.45 3.98 -9.25
N GLY A 78 20.12 4.19 -9.25
CA GLY A 78 19.14 3.37 -9.98
C GLY A 78 18.79 2.05 -9.30
N THR A 79 19.31 1.78 -8.10
CA THR A 79 18.84 0.66 -7.29
C THR A 79 17.46 0.95 -6.72
N VAL A 80 16.62 -0.08 -6.62
CA VAL A 80 15.31 0.05 -5.98
C VAL A 80 15.36 -0.60 -4.62
N THR A 81 14.94 0.13 -3.61
CA THR A 81 14.88 -0.32 -2.22
C THR A 81 13.42 -0.49 -1.83
N ALA A 82 13.09 -1.68 -1.33
CA ALA A 82 11.83 -1.92 -0.66
C ALA A 82 11.90 -1.33 0.76
N VAL A 83 10.94 -0.47 1.10
CA VAL A 83 10.88 0.24 2.38
C VAL A 83 9.71 -0.30 3.20
N ALA A 84 9.91 -0.51 4.50
CA ALA A 84 8.89 -0.94 5.45
C ALA A 84 9.23 -0.39 6.86
N GLY A 85 8.61 0.71 7.24
CA GLY A 85 8.90 1.48 8.44
C GLY A 85 10.33 2.02 8.38
N THR A 86 11.13 1.63 9.38
CA THR A 86 12.58 1.91 9.42
C THR A 86 13.41 0.85 8.69
N ASN A 87 12.80 -0.22 8.19
CA ASN A 87 13.49 -1.29 7.49
C ASN A 87 13.60 -0.99 6.00
N GLN A 88 14.72 -1.40 5.42
CA GLN A 88 15.03 -1.23 4.01
C GLN A 88 15.66 -2.51 3.48
N LYS A 89 15.28 -2.90 2.26
CA LYS A 89 15.84 -4.06 1.57
C LYS A 89 15.98 -3.77 0.09
N ASP A 90 17.20 -3.80 -0.41
CA ASP A 90 17.45 -3.64 -1.85
C ASP A 90 16.92 -4.85 -2.62
N ILE A 91 16.23 -4.56 -3.72
CA ILE A 91 15.68 -5.55 -4.63
C ILE A 91 16.42 -5.50 -5.98
N GLN A 92 16.62 -6.68 -6.57
CA GLN A 92 17.33 -6.77 -7.84
C GLN A 92 16.37 -6.50 -9.01
N THR A 93 16.57 -5.38 -9.69
CA THR A 93 15.74 -4.94 -10.83
C THR A 93 16.42 -5.21 -12.18
N SER A 94 17.23 -6.29 -12.25
CA SER A 94 18.14 -6.64 -13.36
C SER A 94 17.42 -6.83 -14.72
N MET A 95 18.09 -7.32 -15.76
CA MET A 95 17.56 -7.36 -17.14
C MET A 95 16.21 -8.11 -17.29
N LEU A 96 15.85 -8.99 -16.36
CA LEU A 96 14.54 -9.63 -16.31
C LEU A 96 13.53 -8.74 -15.56
N ALA A 97 12.30 -8.67 -16.06
CA ALA A 97 11.22 -7.87 -15.47
C ALA A 97 10.72 -8.49 -14.16
N HIS A 98 11.50 -8.35 -13.09
CA HIS A 98 11.09 -8.78 -11.74
C HIS A 98 10.04 -7.82 -11.20
N THR A 99 8.91 -8.38 -10.80
CA THR A 99 7.85 -7.64 -10.13
C THR A 99 7.88 -7.98 -8.66
N TYR A 100 7.83 -6.95 -7.81
CA TYR A 100 7.87 -7.09 -6.37
C TYR A 100 6.59 -6.55 -5.76
N TYR A 101 6.16 -7.13 -4.65
CA TYR A 101 4.98 -6.64 -3.96
C TYR A 101 5.02 -6.88 -2.46
N TRP A 102 4.46 -5.93 -1.72
CA TRP A 102 4.20 -6.05 -0.30
C TRP A 102 2.83 -6.66 -0.09
N LYS A 103 2.77 -7.69 0.75
CA LYS A 103 1.53 -8.35 1.15
C LYS A 103 1.45 -8.44 2.66
N GLU A 104 0.33 -7.97 3.19
CA GLU A 104 -0.02 -8.18 4.58
C GLU A 104 -0.18 -9.68 4.89
N GLN A 105 0.43 -10.13 5.98
CA GLN A 105 0.33 -11.48 6.49
C GLN A 105 -0.74 -11.50 7.58
N LYS A 106 -1.71 -12.40 7.44
CA LYS A 106 -2.73 -12.68 8.46
C LYS A 106 -2.21 -13.67 9.49
#